data_AF-A0A9D2X8X4-F1
#
_entry.id   AF-A0A9D2X8X4-F1
#
_cell.length_a   1.000
_cell.length_b   1.000
_cell.length_c   1.000
_cell.angle_alpha   90.00
_cell.angle_beta   90.00
_cell.angle_gamma   90.00
#
_symmetry.space_group_name_H-M   'P 1'
#
loop_
_entity.id
_entity.type
_entity.pdbx_description
1 polymer ?
#
loop_
_entity_poly.entity_id
_entity_poly.type
_entity_poly.pdbx_seq_one_letter_code
_entity_poly.pdbx_strand_id
1 'polypeptide(L)'
;MNAWNKFWNWYENKILGSVILIAIIQFIQVPHMIWNADIMLEAGIVSRVHPVIDWFLYGVDLIEIISIINVGMIMYSLMKKRRAKRNQLDIIEK
;
A
#
# COMPACT_ATOMS: atom_id res chain seq x y z
N MET A 1 -11.55 -22.41 22.89
CA MET A 1 -11.53 -21.26 21.95
C MET A 1 -12.07 -21.71 20.61
N ASN A 2 -13.21 -21.16 20.18
CA ASN A 2 -13.93 -21.57 18.97
C ASN A 2 -13.02 -21.53 17.74
N ALA A 3 -13.05 -22.59 16.91
CA ALA A 3 -12.27 -22.68 15.67
C ALA A 3 -12.45 -21.43 14.77
N TRP A 4 -13.63 -20.84 14.81
CA TRP A 4 -13.98 -19.57 14.18
C TRP A 4 -13.09 -18.39 14.61
N ASN A 5 -12.83 -18.23 15.91
CA ASN A 5 -11.95 -17.17 16.41
C ASN A 5 -10.49 -17.41 16.02
N LYS A 6 -10.09 -18.69 15.89
CA LYS A 6 -8.75 -19.07 15.44
C LYS A 6 -8.56 -18.76 13.95
N PHE A 7 -9.58 -19.00 13.14
CA PHE A 7 -9.63 -18.64 11.72
C PHE A 7 -9.50 -17.12 11.51
N TRP A 8 -10.31 -16.32 12.21
CA TRP A 8 -10.25 -14.85 12.09
C TRP A 8 -8.90 -14.26 12.51
N ASN A 9 -8.28 -14.76 13.58
CA ASN A 9 -6.93 -14.35 13.99
C ASN A 9 -5.87 -14.76 12.95
N TRP A 10 -5.98 -15.95 12.36
CA TRP A 10 -5.07 -16.38 11.30
C TRP A 10 -5.21 -15.51 10.05
N TYR A 11 -6.45 -15.24 9.64
CA TYR A 11 -6.78 -14.39 8.50
C TYR A 11 -6.28 -12.95 8.70
N GLU A 12 -6.51 -12.35 9.87
CA GLU A 12 -6.02 -10.99 10.20
C GLU A 12 -4.49 -10.92 10.18
N ASN A 13 -3.79 -11.97 10.65
CA ASN A 13 -2.33 -12.06 10.55
C ASN A 13 -1.83 -12.26 9.11
N LYS A 14 -2.54 -13.05 8.30
CA LYS A 14 -2.24 -13.26 6.87
C LYS A 14 -2.44 -11.98 6.05
N ILE A 15 -3.56 -11.25 6.27
CA ILE A 15 -3.82 -9.95 5.65
C ILE A 15 -2.69 -8.99 5.97
N LEU A 16 -2.27 -8.90 7.23
CA LEU A 16 -1.18 -8.01 7.62
C LEU A 16 0.12 -8.35 6.89
N GLY A 17 0.44 -9.63 6.72
CA GLY A 17 1.57 -10.05 5.90
C GLY A 17 1.44 -9.64 4.43
N SER A 18 0.27 -9.83 3.82
CA SER A 18 0.01 -9.44 2.43
C SER A 18 0.03 -7.91 2.23
N VAL A 19 -0.50 -7.14 3.18
CA VAL A 19 -0.50 -5.66 3.14
C VAL A 19 0.92 -5.10 3.22
N ILE A 20 1.80 -5.72 4.01
CA ILE A 20 3.23 -5.36 4.05
C ILE A 20 3.89 -5.62 2.69
N LEU A 21 3.61 -6.75 2.06
CA LEU A 21 4.13 -7.05 0.73
C LEU A 21 3.66 -6.03 -0.31
N ILE A 22 2.38 -5.67 -0.31
CA ILE A 22 1.84 -4.64 -1.21
C ILE A 22 2.50 -3.29 -0.92
N ALA A 23 2.69 -2.92 0.35
CA ALA A 23 3.37 -1.67 0.71
C ALA A 23 4.83 -1.62 0.22
N ILE A 24 5.55 -2.75 0.21
CA ILE A 24 6.91 -2.85 -0.34
C ILE A 24 6.90 -2.65 -1.86
N ILE A 25 5.96 -3.29 -2.56
CA ILE A 25 5.79 -3.13 -4.01
C ILE A 25 5.53 -1.65 -4.34
N GLN A 26 4.61 -1.02 -3.61
CA GLN A 26 4.29 0.40 -3.75
C GLN A 26 5.45 1.35 -3.41
N PHE A 27 6.34 0.96 -2.51
CA PHE A 27 7.53 1.75 -2.19
C PHE A 27 8.52 1.80 -3.35
N ILE A 28 8.69 0.68 -4.08
CA ILE A 28 9.55 0.60 -5.28
C ILE A 28 8.97 1.43 -6.44
N GLN A 29 7.67 1.71 -6.41
CA GLN A 29 6.98 2.43 -7.46
C GLN A 29 7.12 3.97 -7.35
N VAL A 30 7.37 4.50 -6.14
CA VAL A 30 7.65 5.94 -5.94
C VAL A 30 8.93 6.42 -6.68
N PRO A 31 10.08 5.71 -6.62
CA PRO A 31 11.25 6.04 -7.44
C PRO A 31 10.97 6.01 -8.95
N HIS A 32 10.11 5.09 -9.40
CA HIS A 32 9.77 4.97 -10.82
C HIS A 32 9.03 6.22 -11.32
N MET A 33 8.05 6.72 -10.54
CA MET A 33 7.37 7.99 -10.81
C MET A 33 8.35 9.16 -10.97
N ILE A 34 9.32 9.27 -10.06
CA ILE A 34 10.27 10.39 -10.03
C ILE A 34 11.23 10.31 -11.21
N TRP A 35 11.78 9.13 -11.48
CA TRP A 35 12.71 8.90 -12.58
C TRP A 35 12.05 9.13 -13.95
N ASN A 36 10.79 8.69 -14.10
CA ASN A 36 10.03 8.91 -15.33
C ASN A 36 9.71 10.40 -15.55
N ALA A 37 9.36 11.13 -14.48
CA ALA A 37 9.16 12.57 -14.55
C ALA A 37 10.46 13.35 -14.87
N ASP A 38 11.60 12.90 -14.33
CA ASP A 38 12.92 13.51 -14.57
C ASP A 38 13.35 13.34 -16.04
N ILE A 39 13.24 12.12 -16.58
CA ILE A 39 13.49 11.86 -18.01
C ILE A 39 12.54 12.67 -18.90
N MET A 40 11.28 12.85 -18.50
CA MET A 40 10.32 13.65 -19.27
C MET A 40 10.71 15.14 -19.32
N LEU A 41 11.23 15.69 -18.21
CA LEU A 41 11.74 17.06 -18.16
C LEU A 41 12.99 17.23 -19.04
N GLU A 42 13.85 16.22 -19.11
CA GLU A 42 15.07 16.24 -19.91
C GLU A 42 14.81 16.03 -21.42
N ALA A 43 13.80 15.22 -21.77
CA ALA A 43 13.49 14.85 -23.16
C ALA A 43 12.68 15.90 -23.94
N GLY A 44 12.07 16.89 -23.28
CA GLY A 44 11.43 18.06 -23.93
C GLY A 44 10.22 17.79 -24.85
N ILE A 45 9.79 16.53 -25.02
CA ILE A 45 8.67 16.12 -25.89
C ILE A 45 7.60 15.47 -25.00
N VAL A 46 6.54 16.22 -24.71
CA VAL A 46 5.64 15.92 -23.59
C VAL A 46 4.49 14.97 -23.91
N SER A 47 4.05 14.80 -25.17
CA SER A 47 2.78 14.10 -25.37
C SER A 47 2.48 13.76 -26.82
N ARG A 48 1.76 12.64 -27.02
CA ARG A 48 0.95 12.29 -28.22
C ARG A 48 1.57 11.41 -29.30
N VAL A 49 2.77 10.86 -29.11
CA VAL A 49 3.34 9.95 -30.13
C VAL A 49 2.86 8.51 -29.93
N HIS A 50 2.81 8.02 -28.68
CA HIS A 50 2.36 6.66 -28.38
C HIS A 50 1.47 6.61 -27.12
N PRO A 51 0.13 6.65 -27.26
CA PRO A 51 -0.80 6.64 -26.12
C PRO A 51 -0.68 5.39 -25.23
N VAL A 52 -0.19 4.27 -25.76
CA VAL A 52 0.09 3.05 -24.97
C VAL A 52 1.30 3.25 -24.06
N ILE A 53 2.36 3.89 -24.56
CA ILE A 53 3.58 4.15 -23.80
C ILE A 53 3.30 5.22 -22.74
N ASP A 54 2.55 6.26 -23.10
CA ASP A 54 2.10 7.29 -22.15
C ASP A 54 1.20 6.68 -21.05
N TRP A 55 0.36 5.69 -21.38
CA TRP A 55 -0.45 4.98 -20.39
C TRP A 55 0.38 4.08 -19.46
N PHE A 56 1.36 3.34 -19.98
CA PHE A 56 2.24 2.52 -19.13
C PHE A 56 3.15 3.37 -18.25
N LEU A 57 3.65 4.50 -18.79
CA LEU A 57 4.55 5.40 -18.08
C LEU A 57 3.83 6.28 -17.05
N TYR A 58 2.62 6.75 -17.33
CA TYR A 58 1.91 7.70 -16.46
C TYR A 58 0.56 7.19 -15.93
N GLY A 59 -0.17 6.41 -16.73
CA GLY A 59 -1.49 5.88 -16.34
C GLY A 59 -1.43 4.84 -15.23
N VAL A 60 -0.42 3.97 -15.24
CA VAL A 60 -0.19 2.98 -14.18
C VAL A 60 0.13 3.67 -12.84
N ASP A 61 1.00 4.69 -12.86
CA ASP A 61 1.37 5.48 -11.67
C ASP A 61 0.18 6.23 -11.05
N LEU A 62 -0.77 6.70 -11.86
CA LEU A 62 -1.97 7.37 -11.34
C LEU A 62 -2.87 6.41 -10.54
N ILE A 63 -3.01 5.16 -10.99
CA ILE A 63 -3.79 4.12 -10.29
C ILE A 63 -3.06 3.70 -9.01
N GLU A 64 -1.74 3.71 -9.05
CA GLU A 64 -0.90 3.39 -7.91
C GLU A 64 -1.03 4.33 -6.74
N ILE A 65 -1.13 5.64 -6.96
CA ILE A 65 -1.31 6.60 -5.87
C ILE A 65 -2.59 6.27 -5.07
N ILE A 66 -3.66 5.91 -5.76
CA ILE A 66 -4.92 5.49 -5.13
C ILE A 66 -4.72 4.20 -4.34
N SER A 67 -3.94 3.26 -4.89
CA SER A 67 -3.56 2.00 -4.21
C SER A 67 -2.72 2.25 -2.94
N ILE A 68 -1.71 3.14 -3.00
CA ILE A 68 -0.86 3.53 -1.85
C ILE A 68 -1.74 4.04 -0.71
N ILE A 69 -2.66 4.95 -1.01
CA ILE A 69 -3.55 5.55 -0.01
C ILE A 69 -4.44 4.47 0.62
N ASN A 70 -5.04 3.59 -0.19
CA ASN A 70 -5.92 2.54 0.31
C ASN A 70 -5.18 1.52 1.19
N VAL A 71 -4.02 1.06 0.73
CA VAL A 71 -3.14 0.13 1.46
C VAL A 71 -2.66 0.78 2.77
N GLY A 72 -2.28 2.06 2.71
CA GLY A 72 -1.90 2.85 3.89
C GLY A 72 -3.04 2.94 4.91
N MET A 73 -4.26 3.21 4.48
CA MET A 73 -5.44 3.25 5.36
C MET A 73 -5.74 1.88 5.99
N ILE A 74 -5.62 0.79 5.21
CA ILE A 74 -5.80 -0.57 5.71
C ILE A 74 -4.74 -0.90 6.75
N MET A 75 -3.46 -0.61 6.47
CA MET A 75 -2.35 -0.85 7.39
C MET A 75 -2.53 -0.03 8.68
N TYR A 76 -2.91 1.25 8.57
CA TYR A 76 -3.18 2.12 9.70
C TYR A 76 -4.34 1.60 10.56
N SER A 77 -5.45 1.18 9.95
CA SER A 77 -6.60 0.60 10.65
C SER A 77 -6.22 -0.66 11.43
N LEU A 78 -5.44 -1.56 10.81
CA LEU A 78 -4.96 -2.79 11.43
C LEU A 78 -4.00 -2.52 12.59
N MET A 79 -3.08 -1.55 12.42
CA MET A 79 -2.17 -1.11 13.49
C MET A 79 -2.94 -0.49 14.67
N LYS A 80 -3.91 0.39 14.39
CA LYS A 80 -4.75 1.03 15.41
C LYS A 80 -5.53 -0.01 16.21
N LYS A 81 -6.13 -1.01 15.55
CA LYS A 81 -6.89 -2.09 16.18
C LYS A 81 -6.01 -2.97 17.08
N ARG A 82 -4.78 -3.27 16.65
CA ARG A 82 -3.79 -3.98 17.47
C ARG A 82 -3.34 -3.16 18.70
N ARG A 83 -3.14 -1.85 18.55
CA ARG A 83 -2.75 -0.97 19.66
C ARG A 83 -3.85 -0.85 20.71
N ALA A 84 -5.11 -0.74 20.28
CA ALA A 84 -6.26 -0.74 21.18
C ALA A 84 -6.38 -2.04 21.97
N LYS A 85 -6.18 -3.20 21.31
CA LYS A 85 -6.20 -4.52 21.97
C LYS A 85 -5.07 -4.70 22.98
N ARG A 86 -3.88 -4.15 22.70
CA ARG A 86 -2.72 -4.18 23.62
C ARG A 86 -2.93 -3.28 24.84
N ASN A 87 -3.42 -2.05 24.65
CA ASN A 87 -3.73 -1.15 25.77
C ASN A 87 -4.82 -1.70 26.70
N GLN A 88 -5.78 -2.48 26.17
CA GLN A 88 -6.83 -3.09 26.99
C GLN A 88 -6.31 -4.25 27.85
N LEU A 89 -5.31 -4.99 27.38
CA LEU A 89 -4.63 -6.03 28.16
C LEU A 89 -3.79 -5.42 29.30
N ASP A 90 -3.06 -4.33 29.03
CA ASP A 90 -2.27 -3.61 30.04
C ASP A 90 -3.12 -2.98 31.17
N ILE A 91 -4.42 -2.72 30.93
CA ILE A 91 -5.36 -2.20 31.95
C ILE A 91 -5.92 -3.33 32.83
N ILE A 92 -6.02 -4.55 32.31
CA ILE A 92 -6.57 -5.71 33.04
C ILE A 92 -5.52 -6.33 33.98
N GLU A 93 -4.23 -6.18 33.67
CA GLU A 93 -3.12 -6.65 34.52
C GLU A 93 -2.74 -5.69 35.67
N LYS A 94 -3.33 -4.49 35.74
CA LYS A 94 -3.17 -3.52 36.83
C LYS A 94 -4.32 -3.57 37.81
#